data_AF-A0A950IZF4-F1
#
_entry.id   AF-A0A950IZF4-F1
#
_cell.length_a   1.000
_cell.length_b   1.000
_cell.length_c   1.000
_cell.angle_alpha   90.00
_cell.angle_beta   90.00
_cell.angle_gamma   90.00
#
_symmetry.space_group_name_H-M   'P 1'
#
loop_
_entity.id
_entity.type
_entity.pdbx_description
1 polymer ?
#
loop_
_entity_poly.entity_id
_entity_poly.type
_entity_poly.pdbx_seq_one_letter_code
_entity_poly.pdbx_strand_id
1 'polypeptide(L)'
;LAAVPSAQAAFIWAALSVYFSQLASQLQVAAVAEPGDARHLCPVCASAPVASIVRQGNEAGLRYLHCSLCESEWHMVRAKCSNCEATRDIGYWSLDQVHNAVRGESCGDCGSYLKILSLDKDQQAEAVADDLASLALDAALEEQGFARSGLNPLLFPG
;
A
#
# COMPACT_ATOMS: atom_id res chain seq x y z
N LEU A 1 2.08 18.49 9.20
CA LEU A 1 1.87 17.50 10.29
C LEU A 1 3.03 17.44 11.31
N ALA A 2 4.24 17.94 11.01
CA ALA A 2 5.37 17.96 11.97
C ALA A 2 5.13 18.75 13.28
N ALA A 3 4.03 19.49 13.41
CA ALA A 3 3.64 20.21 14.62
C ALA A 3 2.55 19.50 15.45
N VAL A 4 2.07 18.33 15.00
CA VAL A 4 1.01 17.58 15.68
C VAL A 4 1.64 16.38 16.39
N PRO A 5 1.52 16.28 17.73
CA PRO A 5 1.89 15.09 18.48
C PRO A 5 1.27 13.81 17.92
N SER A 6 2.02 12.71 17.92
CA SER A 6 1.62 11.43 17.29
C SER A 6 0.32 10.88 17.86
N ALA A 7 0.06 11.09 19.17
CA ALA A 7 -1.20 10.73 19.82
C ALA A 7 -2.41 11.45 19.23
N GLN A 8 -2.25 12.68 18.74
CA GLN A 8 -3.31 13.48 18.12
C GLN A 8 -3.40 13.22 16.61
N ALA A 9 -2.26 12.92 15.98
CA ALA A 9 -2.17 12.64 14.56
C ALA A 9 -3.10 11.49 14.13
N ALA A 10 -3.19 10.41 14.92
CA ALA A 10 -4.10 9.29 14.65
C ALA A 10 -5.58 9.71 14.58
N PHE A 11 -6.04 10.53 15.53
CA PHE A 11 -7.43 11.01 15.54
C PHE A 11 -7.72 11.98 14.38
N ILE A 12 -6.77 12.87 14.08
CA ILE A 12 -6.89 13.79 12.95
C ILE A 12 -6.93 13.00 11.64
N TRP A 13 -6.06 12.00 11.49
CA TRP A 13 -6.04 11.17 10.29
C TRP A 13 -7.33 10.35 10.16
N ALA A 14 -7.84 9.74 11.24
CA ALA A 14 -9.10 9.03 11.21
C ALA A 14 -10.26 9.92 10.73
N ALA A 15 -10.34 11.17 11.21
CA ALA A 15 -11.34 12.12 10.75
C ALA A 15 -11.20 12.47 9.27
N LEU A 16 -9.94 12.69 8.81
CA LEU A 16 -9.64 12.95 7.40
C LEU A 16 -10.00 11.73 6.53
N SER A 17 -9.64 10.53 6.93
CA SER A 17 -9.96 9.29 6.20
C SER A 17 -11.46 9.14 5.99
N VAL A 18 -12.28 9.26 7.05
CA VAL A 18 -13.74 9.17 6.92
C VAL A 18 -14.28 10.21 5.94
N TYR A 19 -13.83 11.46 6.06
CA TYR A 19 -14.28 12.54 5.19
C TYR A 19 -13.89 12.32 3.72
N PHE A 20 -12.63 11.96 3.45
CA PHE A 20 -12.14 11.75 2.09
C PHE A 20 -12.72 10.50 1.44
N SER A 21 -12.92 9.41 2.20
CA SER A 21 -13.59 8.21 1.70
C SER A 21 -15.06 8.47 1.37
N GLN A 22 -15.76 9.29 2.17
CA GLN A 22 -17.11 9.73 1.84
C GLN A 22 -17.14 10.55 0.55
N LEU A 23 -16.23 11.52 0.38
CA LEU A 23 -16.12 12.29 -0.86
C LEU A 23 -15.81 11.40 -2.06
N ALA A 24 -14.84 10.48 -1.93
CA ALA A 24 -14.48 9.55 -2.98
C ALA A 24 -15.66 8.67 -3.41
N SER A 25 -16.47 8.19 -2.46
CA SER A 25 -17.66 7.37 -2.74
C SER A 25 -18.76 8.10 -3.53
N GLN A 26 -18.76 9.45 -3.52
CA GLN A 26 -19.73 10.27 -4.23
C GLN A 26 -19.27 10.65 -5.63
N LEU A 27 -18.01 10.39 -5.97
CA LEU A 27 -17.48 10.66 -7.30
C LEU A 27 -18.15 9.75 -8.32
N GLN A 28 -18.90 10.35 -9.24
CA GLN A 28 -19.46 9.66 -10.40
C GLN A 28 -18.38 9.46 -11.49
N VAL A 29 -17.31 8.76 -11.13
CA VAL A 29 -16.16 8.58 -12.00
C VAL A 29 -16.24 7.22 -12.67
N ALA A 30 -16.43 7.22 -13.99
CA ALA A 30 -16.06 6.09 -14.82
C ALA A 30 -14.54 6.12 -15.00
N ALA A 31 -13.80 5.47 -14.09
CA ALA A 31 -12.35 5.45 -14.16
C ALA A 31 -11.92 4.56 -15.34
N VAL A 32 -11.33 5.16 -16.37
CA VAL A 32 -10.70 4.41 -17.46
C VAL A 32 -9.24 4.16 -17.07
N ALA A 33 -8.84 2.89 -17.08
CA ALA A 33 -7.46 2.50 -16.87
C ALA A 33 -6.61 2.88 -18.09
N GLU A 34 -6.22 4.13 -18.20
CA GLU A 34 -5.34 4.60 -19.27
C GLU A 34 -3.89 4.19 -19.03
N PRO A 35 -3.16 3.64 -20.02
CA PRO A 35 -1.71 3.47 -19.89
C PRO A 35 -1.04 4.81 -19.55
N GLY A 36 -0.24 4.86 -18.49
CA GLY A 36 0.43 6.10 -18.07
C GLY A 36 1.32 5.90 -16.85
N ASP A 37 2.29 6.80 -16.71
CA ASP A 37 3.27 6.86 -15.63
C ASP A 37 2.70 7.56 -14.37
N ALA A 38 3.49 7.65 -13.31
CA ALA A 38 3.15 8.24 -12.00
C ALA A 38 2.04 7.50 -11.24
N ARG A 39 2.03 6.15 -11.30
CA ARG A 39 1.07 5.29 -10.59
C ARG A 39 1.35 5.09 -9.10
N HIS A 40 2.32 5.81 -8.55
CA HIS A 40 2.71 5.73 -7.14
C HIS A 40 1.80 6.54 -6.19
N LEU A 41 0.92 7.40 -6.74
CA LEU A 41 -0.06 8.17 -5.98
C LEU A 41 -1.49 7.79 -6.35
N CYS A 42 -2.39 7.97 -5.38
CA CYS A 42 -3.82 7.76 -5.58
C CYS A 42 -4.36 8.73 -6.64
N PRO A 43 -5.08 8.25 -7.67
CA PRO A 43 -5.65 9.12 -8.70
C PRO A 43 -6.82 9.98 -8.20
N VAL A 44 -7.32 9.73 -6.99
CA VAL A 44 -8.46 10.46 -6.40
C VAL A 44 -7.97 11.61 -5.51
N CYS A 45 -7.02 11.35 -4.60
CA CYS A 45 -6.58 12.32 -3.60
C CYS A 45 -5.06 12.59 -3.59
N ALA A 46 -4.31 12.00 -4.51
CA ALA A 46 -2.85 12.11 -4.63
C ALA A 46 -2.05 11.63 -3.39
N SER A 47 -2.67 10.91 -2.45
CA SER A 47 -1.96 10.32 -1.31
C SER A 47 -1.21 9.04 -1.71
N ALA A 48 -0.12 8.74 -1.00
CA ALA A 48 0.61 7.49 -1.15
C ALA A 48 -0.25 6.29 -0.71
N PRO A 49 -0.02 5.09 -1.26
CA PRO A 49 -0.70 3.88 -0.81
C PRO A 49 -0.23 3.45 0.58
N VAL A 50 -1.09 2.74 1.30
CA VAL A 50 -0.69 2.00 2.51
C VAL A 50 -0.05 0.66 2.16
N ALA A 51 -0.64 -0.05 1.19
CA ALA A 51 -0.20 -1.37 0.75
C ALA A 51 -0.67 -1.69 -0.69
N SER A 52 -0.14 -2.77 -1.25
CA SER A 52 -0.68 -3.45 -2.43
C SER A 52 -1.64 -4.57 -2.01
N ILE A 53 -2.74 -4.75 -2.73
CA ILE A 53 -3.71 -5.84 -2.55
C ILE A 53 -3.74 -6.69 -3.83
N VAL A 54 -3.58 -8.00 -3.69
CA VAL A 54 -3.75 -8.96 -4.78
C VAL A 54 -5.08 -9.69 -4.58
N ARG A 55 -5.99 -9.52 -5.54
CA ARG A 55 -7.30 -10.16 -5.57
C ARG A 55 -7.26 -11.37 -6.50
N GLN A 56 -8.01 -12.42 -6.17
CA GLN A 56 -8.18 -13.56 -7.06
C GLN A 56 -8.82 -13.11 -8.38
N GLY A 57 -8.29 -13.60 -9.50
CA GLY A 57 -8.82 -13.35 -10.84
C GLY A 57 -8.52 -14.53 -11.76
N ASN A 58 -9.12 -14.54 -12.95
CA ASN A 58 -9.02 -15.66 -13.90
C ASN A 58 -7.58 -15.94 -14.37
N GLU A 59 -6.70 -14.94 -14.34
CA GLU A 59 -5.26 -15.08 -14.63
C GLU A 59 -4.44 -14.46 -13.51
N ALA A 60 -3.64 -15.27 -12.80
CA ALA A 60 -2.61 -14.92 -11.81
C ALA A 60 -2.95 -13.92 -10.68
N GLY A 61 -4.18 -13.43 -10.56
CA GLY A 61 -4.64 -12.43 -9.58
C GLY A 61 -4.24 -10.99 -9.94
N LEU A 62 -5.21 -10.07 -9.85
CA LEU A 62 -5.03 -8.65 -10.16
C LEU A 62 -4.46 -7.89 -8.96
N ARG A 63 -3.47 -7.03 -9.20
CA ARG A 63 -2.84 -6.19 -8.18
C ARG A 63 -3.42 -4.78 -8.22
N TYR A 64 -3.78 -4.30 -7.04
CA TYR A 64 -4.21 -2.93 -6.78
C TYR A 64 -3.33 -2.30 -5.72
N LEU A 65 -3.14 -0.99 -5.77
CA LEU A 65 -2.65 -0.19 -4.66
C LEU A 65 -3.85 0.34 -3.88
N HIS A 66 -3.77 0.34 -2.55
CA HIS A 66 -4.82 0.80 -1.66
C HIS A 66 -4.40 2.14 -1.03
N CYS A 67 -5.23 3.18 -1.19
CA CYS A 67 -4.92 4.53 -0.71
C CYS A 67 -4.89 4.60 0.82
N SER A 68 -3.90 5.27 1.41
CA SER A 68 -3.82 5.50 2.87
C SER A 68 -4.83 6.52 3.42
N LEU A 69 -5.57 7.22 2.55
CA LEU A 69 -6.46 8.32 2.94
C LEU A 69 -7.92 8.07 2.52
N CYS A 70 -8.19 7.91 1.23
CA CYS A 70 -9.55 7.88 0.70
C CYS A 70 -10.07 6.48 0.34
N GLU A 71 -9.36 5.42 0.75
CA GLU A 71 -9.72 4.01 0.53
C GLU A 71 -9.84 3.59 -0.95
N SER A 72 -9.51 4.49 -1.88
CA SER A 72 -9.59 4.21 -3.31
C SER A 72 -8.49 3.25 -3.73
N GLU A 73 -8.88 2.28 -4.56
CA GLU A 73 -7.96 1.31 -5.14
C GLU A 73 -7.71 1.60 -6.62
N TRP A 74 -6.46 1.44 -7.07
CA TRP A 74 -6.12 1.57 -8.48
C TRP A 74 -5.16 0.48 -8.92
N HIS A 75 -5.32 0.04 -10.17
CA HIS A 75 -4.53 -1.05 -10.72
C HIS A 75 -3.05 -0.69 -10.83
N MET A 76 -2.19 -1.63 -10.44
CA MET A 76 -0.74 -1.60 -10.65
C MET A 76 -0.31 -2.90 -11.29
N VAL A 77 0.50 -2.81 -12.34
CA VAL A 77 1.02 -4.01 -13.02
C VAL A 77 1.86 -4.84 -12.05
N ARG A 78 1.74 -6.17 -12.13
CA ARG A 78 2.55 -7.08 -11.31
C ARG A 78 4.03 -6.98 -11.69
N ALA A 79 4.90 -7.32 -10.73
CA ALA A 79 6.35 -7.27 -10.94
C ALA A 79 6.85 -5.91 -11.47
N LYS A 80 6.15 -4.84 -11.08
CA LYS A 80 6.49 -3.44 -11.35
C LYS A 80 6.56 -2.73 -10.01
N CYS A 81 7.62 -1.99 -9.75
CA CYS A 81 7.78 -1.24 -8.51
C CYS A 81 6.62 -0.24 -8.37
N SER A 82 5.95 -0.24 -7.22
CA SER A 82 4.86 0.69 -6.94
C SER A 82 5.30 2.14 -6.78
N ASN A 83 6.60 2.40 -6.71
CA ASN A 83 7.19 3.72 -6.49
C ASN A 83 7.85 4.28 -7.77
N CYS A 84 8.94 3.65 -8.24
CA CYS A 84 9.69 4.12 -9.41
C CYS A 84 9.30 3.46 -10.74
N GLU A 85 8.35 2.52 -10.72
CA GLU A 85 7.82 1.86 -11.93
C GLU A 85 8.81 0.96 -12.70
N ALA A 86 10.01 0.72 -12.16
CA ALA A 86 10.94 -0.24 -12.71
C ALA A 86 10.45 -1.70 -12.55
N THR A 87 10.89 -2.59 -13.44
CA THR A 87 10.50 -4.03 -13.44
C THR A 87 11.67 -4.99 -13.23
N ARG A 88 12.92 -4.50 -13.20
CA ARG A 88 14.11 -5.35 -13.29
C ARG A 88 14.48 -6.04 -11.98
N ASP A 89 14.42 -5.32 -10.87
CA ASP A 89 14.95 -5.79 -9.58
C ASP A 89 13.86 -5.74 -8.50
N ILE A 90 12.86 -6.62 -8.65
CA ILE A 90 11.72 -6.74 -7.74
C ILE A 90 11.90 -7.98 -6.85
N GLY A 91 12.04 -7.77 -5.54
CA GLY A 91 12.17 -8.81 -4.53
C GLY A 91 10.88 -9.01 -3.73
N TYR A 92 10.65 -10.24 -3.24
CA TYR A 92 9.55 -10.55 -2.33
C TYR A 92 10.06 -11.15 -1.02
N TRP A 93 9.54 -10.65 0.10
CA TRP A 93 10.00 -10.96 1.45
C TRP A 93 8.85 -11.44 2.32
N SER A 94 9.12 -12.39 3.19
CA SER A 94 8.16 -12.85 4.20
C SER A 94 8.88 -13.41 5.41
N LEU A 95 8.29 -13.25 6.59
CA LEU A 95 8.83 -13.82 7.82
C LEU A 95 8.62 -15.35 7.89
N ASP A 96 7.47 -15.85 7.42
CA ASP A 96 7.13 -17.28 7.42
C ASP A 96 6.95 -17.86 6.01
N GLN A 97 7.40 -19.11 5.81
CA GLN A 97 7.36 -19.78 4.50
C GLN A 97 6.03 -20.47 4.20
N VAL A 98 5.22 -20.80 5.21
CA VAL A 98 4.09 -21.74 5.05
C VAL A 98 2.81 -21.04 4.60
N HIS A 99 2.49 -19.84 5.13
CA HIS A 99 1.32 -19.06 4.73
C HIS A 99 1.54 -17.55 4.93
N ASN A 100 2.09 -16.88 3.92
CA ASN A 100 2.37 -15.43 3.96
C ASN A 100 1.35 -14.64 3.14
N ALA A 101 0.17 -14.39 3.73
CA ALA A 101 -0.81 -13.45 3.16
C ALA A 101 -0.19 -12.06 2.98
N VAL A 102 0.61 -11.61 3.95
CA VAL A 102 1.39 -10.37 3.90
C VAL A 102 2.84 -10.64 3.50
N ARG A 103 3.35 -9.90 2.52
CA ARG A 103 4.74 -9.94 2.06
C ARG A 103 5.28 -8.52 1.85
N GLY A 104 6.59 -8.35 1.81
CA GLY A 104 7.22 -7.11 1.35
C GLY A 104 7.55 -7.23 -0.13
N GLU A 105 7.18 -6.26 -0.96
CA GLU A 105 7.71 -6.09 -2.31
C GLU A 105 8.81 -5.03 -2.26
N SER A 106 10.06 -5.39 -2.53
CA SER A 106 11.19 -4.47 -2.58
C SER A 106 11.61 -4.16 -4.01
N CYS A 107 12.24 -3.02 -4.22
CA CYS A 107 12.81 -2.61 -5.49
C CYS A 107 14.27 -2.21 -5.32
N GLY A 108 15.20 -2.93 -5.95
CA GLY A 108 16.63 -2.60 -5.89
C GLY A 108 16.99 -1.33 -6.69
N ASP A 109 16.18 -0.95 -7.68
CA ASP A 109 16.45 0.24 -8.50
C ASP A 109 16.25 1.56 -7.74
N CYS A 110 15.27 1.62 -6.83
CA CYS A 110 15.01 2.81 -6.01
C CYS A 110 15.22 2.60 -4.51
N GLY A 111 15.61 1.41 -4.09
CA GLY A 111 15.83 1.06 -2.69
C GLY A 111 14.58 1.15 -1.83
N SER A 112 13.38 1.04 -2.42
CA SER A 112 12.13 1.15 -1.66
C SER A 112 11.39 -0.18 -1.51
N TYR A 113 10.50 -0.26 -0.53
CA TYR A 113 9.54 -1.35 -0.41
C TYR A 113 8.11 -0.88 -0.17
N LEU A 114 7.15 -1.76 -0.45
CA LEU A 114 5.75 -1.65 -0.05
C LEU A 114 5.23 -3.04 0.31
N LYS A 115 4.42 -3.16 1.36
CA LYS A 115 3.80 -4.45 1.65
C LYS A 115 2.73 -4.81 0.62
N ILE A 116 2.60 -6.11 0.37
CA ILE A 116 1.64 -6.71 -0.56
C ILE A 116 0.86 -7.80 0.17
N LEU A 117 -0.45 -7.63 0.24
CA LEU A 117 -1.40 -8.55 0.85
C LEU A 117 -2.07 -9.38 -0.24
N SER A 118 -2.21 -10.68 -0.03
CA SER A 118 -2.71 -11.63 -1.02
C SER A 118 -4.03 -12.21 -0.52
N LEU A 119 -5.16 -11.73 -1.06
CA LEU A 119 -6.52 -12.11 -0.61
C LEU A 119 -6.90 -13.55 -1.00
N ASP A 120 -6.14 -14.15 -1.92
CA ASP A 120 -6.23 -15.57 -2.25
C ASP A 120 -5.75 -16.45 -1.09
N LYS A 121 -4.85 -15.95 -0.25
CA LYS A 121 -4.34 -16.65 0.94
C LYS A 121 -5.14 -16.33 2.20
N ASP A 122 -5.59 -15.09 2.33
CA ASP A 122 -6.45 -14.65 3.42
C ASP A 122 -7.50 -13.66 2.92
N GLN A 123 -8.74 -14.11 2.82
CA GLN A 123 -9.86 -13.30 2.34
C GLN A 123 -10.30 -12.22 3.34
N GLN A 124 -9.86 -12.30 4.60
CA GLN A 124 -10.16 -11.32 5.64
C GLN A 124 -9.06 -10.27 5.79
N ALA A 125 -7.98 -10.37 5.03
CA ALA A 125 -6.88 -9.42 5.11
C ALA A 125 -7.35 -8.00 4.74
N GLU A 126 -6.96 -7.03 5.56
CA GLU A 126 -7.31 -5.63 5.50
C GLU A 126 -6.03 -4.78 5.40
N ALA A 127 -5.99 -3.85 4.44
CA ALA A 127 -4.80 -3.15 4.03
C ALA A 127 -4.10 -2.41 5.17
N VAL A 128 -4.85 -1.70 6.02
CA VAL A 128 -4.31 -0.89 7.11
C VAL A 128 -3.97 -1.75 8.34
N ALA A 129 -4.86 -2.66 8.71
CA ALA A 129 -4.74 -3.49 9.90
C ALA A 129 -3.62 -4.52 9.77
N ASP A 130 -3.56 -5.27 8.67
CA ASP A 130 -2.53 -6.30 8.48
C ASP A 130 -1.16 -5.69 8.16
N ASP A 131 -1.12 -4.49 7.58
CA ASP A 131 0.12 -3.72 7.53
C ASP A 131 0.60 -3.34 8.94
N LEU A 132 -0.28 -2.86 9.81
CA LEU A 132 0.07 -2.54 11.19
C LEU A 132 0.40 -3.79 12.04
N ALA A 133 -0.22 -4.93 11.74
CA ALA A 133 0.04 -6.19 12.44
C ALA A 133 1.38 -6.83 12.04
N SER A 134 2.02 -6.35 10.97
CA SER A 134 3.23 -6.94 10.38
C SER A 134 4.48 -6.05 10.49
N LEU A 135 4.60 -5.23 11.54
CA LEU A 135 5.75 -4.32 11.74
C LEU A 135 7.11 -5.04 11.79
N ALA A 136 7.16 -6.30 12.23
CA ALA A 136 8.39 -7.08 12.20
C ALA A 136 8.94 -7.27 10.78
N LEU A 137 8.07 -7.27 9.76
CA LEU A 137 8.47 -7.34 8.35
C LEU A 137 9.05 -6.01 7.86
N ASP A 138 8.53 -4.87 8.34
CA ASP A 138 9.13 -3.55 8.06
C ASP A 138 10.56 -3.51 8.60
N ALA A 139 10.76 -3.90 9.86
CA ALA A 139 12.08 -3.94 10.50
C ALA A 139 13.07 -4.82 9.73
N ALA A 140 12.64 -6.02 9.30
CA ALA A 140 13.48 -6.92 8.51
C ALA A 140 13.86 -6.32 7.14
N LEU A 141 12.98 -5.58 6.48
CA LEU A 141 13.27 -4.91 5.20
C LEU A 141 14.19 -3.71 5.37
N GLU A 142 14.03 -2.95 6.46
CA GLU A 142 14.89 -1.84 6.81
C GLU A 142 16.31 -2.29 7.15
N GLU A 143 16.47 -3.43 7.83
CA GLU A 143 17.78 -4.06 8.07
C GLU A 143 18.50 -4.45 6.75
N GLN A 144 17.74 -4.75 5.69
CA GLN A 144 18.29 -5.00 4.35
C GLN A 144 18.59 -3.70 3.57
N GLY A 145 18.32 -2.53 4.15
CA GLY A 145 18.60 -1.22 3.56
C GLY A 145 17.49 -0.66 2.67
N PHE A 146 16.28 -1.23 2.70
CA PHE A 146 15.14 -0.68 1.96
C PHE A 146 14.37 0.37 2.78
N ALA A 147 13.90 1.42 2.11
CA ALA A 147 13.06 2.45 2.70
C ALA A 147 11.58 2.24 2.33
N ARG A 148 10.67 2.49 3.27
CA ARG A 148 9.24 2.34 3.00
C ARG A 148 8.72 3.44 2.06
N SER A 149 8.00 3.06 1.01
CA SER A 149 7.39 3.99 0.03
C SER A 149 5.93 4.36 0.33
N GLY A 150 5.28 3.63 1.23
CA GLY A 150 3.90 3.86 1.64
C GLY A 150 3.77 4.43 3.05
N LEU A 151 2.56 4.89 3.38
CA LEU A 151 2.21 5.45 4.69
C LEU A 151 1.13 4.60 5.35
N ASN A 152 1.32 4.19 6.61
CA ASN A 152 0.21 3.68 7.43
C ASN A 152 -0.44 4.84 8.21
N PRO A 153 -1.76 5.04 8.06
CA PRO A 153 -2.49 6.15 8.68
C PRO A 153 -2.55 6.13 10.22
N LEU A 154 -2.18 5.01 10.85
CA LEU A 154 -2.21 4.80 12.30
C LEU A 154 -0.82 4.61 12.91
N LEU A 155 0.24 4.72 12.11
CA LEU A 155 1.64 4.58 12.53
C LEU A 155 2.39 5.90 12.27
N PHE A 156 2.25 6.85 13.19
CA PHE A 156 3.01 8.09 13.15
C PHE A 156 4.28 7.98 14.00
N PRO A 157 5.46 8.38 13.49
CA PRO A 157 6.67 8.42 14.30
C PRO A 157 6.46 9.33 15.53
N GLY A 158 6.94 8.86 16.68
CA GLY A 158 6.93 9.57 17.98
C GLY A 158 8.15 10.45 18.17
#